data_AF-F4P8T5-F1
#
_entry.id   AF-F4P8T5-F1
#
_cell.length_a   1.000
_cell.length_b   1.000
_cell.length_c   1.000
_cell.angle_alpha   90.00
_cell.angle_beta   90.00
_cell.angle_gamma   90.00
#
_symmetry.space_group_name_H-M   'P 1'
#
loop_
_entity.id
_entity.type
_entity.pdbx_description
1 polymer ?
#
loop_
_entity_poly.entity_id
_entity_poly.type
_entity_poly.pdbx_seq_one_letter_code
_entity_poly.pdbx_strand_id
1 'polypeptide(L)'
;MNTFTEFSSDSRVVARPKWRKLLYIHQDYPDNYVDSSFLKLMKRNVNVRPLNYWNVVSESLRVSQQISVEVIFVAMFIHLYMHSWISPVVLIVGSCTVSACLYILWYIMLLRFANSDYNPSDSPVPKTVSSVVLFFTMLLGLTPILKNLTKDISSDSIWFMTIMMLLANLLFHDYGSGSSTHARFPDSLSINAAMFASVLLASRLSSNMSVFGLMLLAVQLFALFPILCRSLREWYHPSTTWDSILTVILIGFAVALMWHISHMSIVLYMVSMILVTFMGPYLLVFAQRYKSEIRGPWDEAVINPGGR
;
A
#
# COMPACT_ATOMS: atom_id res chain seq x y z
N MET A 1 42.74 69.88 -52.97
CA MET A 1 42.53 69.92 -51.51
C MET A 1 41.34 69.02 -51.23
N ASN A 2 41.58 67.76 -50.88
CA ASN A 2 40.61 66.81 -50.32
C ASN A 2 41.43 65.67 -49.71
N THR A 3 41.57 65.76 -48.40
CA THR A 3 42.21 64.79 -47.51
C THR A 3 41.30 63.58 -47.35
N PHE A 4 41.68 62.43 -47.92
CA PHE A 4 41.10 61.15 -47.55
C PHE A 4 41.75 60.70 -46.24
N THR A 5 41.03 60.89 -45.14
CA THR A 5 41.36 60.29 -43.84
C THR A 5 41.02 58.80 -43.90
N GLU A 6 42.06 57.96 -43.98
CA GLU A 6 41.95 56.54 -43.68
C GLU A 6 41.49 56.37 -42.23
N PHE A 7 40.21 56.05 -42.04
CA PHE A 7 39.76 55.46 -40.79
C PHE A 7 40.24 54.00 -40.79
N SER A 8 41.43 53.77 -40.22
CA SER A 8 41.82 52.41 -39.81
C SER A 8 40.81 51.94 -38.77
N SER A 9 39.86 51.12 -39.18
CA SER A 9 38.98 50.39 -38.28
C SER A 9 39.81 49.28 -37.63
N ASP A 10 40.66 49.68 -36.67
CA ASP A 10 41.35 48.79 -35.76
C ASP A 10 40.29 48.21 -34.81
N SER A 11 39.45 47.34 -35.37
CA SER A 11 38.50 46.52 -34.64
C SER A 11 39.32 45.47 -33.91
N ARG A 12 39.97 45.90 -32.82
CA ARG A 12 40.49 45.00 -31.81
C ARG A 12 39.32 44.11 -31.43
N VAL A 13 39.40 42.85 -31.84
CA VAL A 13 38.45 41.82 -31.43
C VAL A 13 38.65 41.67 -29.93
N VAL A 14 37.94 42.48 -29.15
CA VAL A 14 37.90 42.34 -27.70
C VAL A 14 37.28 40.97 -27.46
N ALA A 15 38.11 40.04 -27.01
CA ALA A 15 37.67 38.69 -26.71
C ALA A 15 36.54 38.78 -25.68
N ARG A 16 35.34 38.31 -26.07
CA ARG A 16 34.18 38.32 -25.18
C ARG A 16 34.51 37.54 -23.90
N PRO A 17 34.10 38.01 -22.73
CA PRO A 17 34.29 37.27 -21.49
C PRO A 17 33.60 35.91 -21.61
N LYS A 18 34.26 34.85 -21.15
CA LYS A 18 33.70 33.49 -21.21
C LYS A 18 32.38 33.42 -20.45
N TRP A 19 31.36 32.83 -21.07
CA TRP A 19 30.06 32.59 -20.45
C TRP A 19 30.18 31.84 -19.12
N ARG A 20 29.37 32.24 -18.13
CA ARG A 20 29.31 31.65 -16.78
C ARG A 20 27.90 31.19 -16.45
N LYS A 21 27.80 30.03 -15.82
CA LYS A 21 26.52 29.47 -15.35
C LYS A 21 26.13 30.08 -14.00
N LEU A 22 25.67 31.33 -14.01
CA LEU A 22 25.19 32.03 -12.82
C LEU A 22 23.75 32.47 -13.07
N LEU A 23 22.85 32.16 -12.13
CA LEU A 23 21.45 32.55 -12.22
C LEU A 23 21.33 34.06 -11.98
N TYR A 24 20.45 34.73 -12.72
CA TYR A 24 20.11 36.17 -12.60
C TYR A 24 21.24 37.19 -12.89
N ILE A 25 22.34 36.77 -13.53
CA ILE A 25 23.39 37.71 -13.97
C ILE A 25 23.26 37.95 -15.48
N HIS A 26 23.13 39.21 -15.87
CA HIS A 26 23.15 39.61 -17.28
C HIS A 26 24.55 39.40 -17.89
N GLN A 27 24.61 38.78 -19.06
CA GLN A 27 25.85 38.45 -19.77
C GLN A 27 25.67 38.75 -21.26
N ASP A 28 26.76 39.08 -21.96
CA ASP A 28 26.77 39.47 -23.39
C ASP A 28 26.61 38.26 -24.35
N TYR A 29 25.66 37.39 -24.04
CA TYR A 29 25.30 36.21 -24.81
C TYR A 29 23.78 36.22 -25.03
N PRO A 30 23.30 35.77 -26.21
CA PRO A 30 21.87 35.67 -26.46
C PRO A 30 21.23 34.64 -25.51
N ASP A 31 19.94 34.81 -25.20
CA ASP A 31 19.23 33.97 -24.23
C ASP A 31 19.23 32.48 -24.58
N ASN A 32 19.37 32.13 -25.86
CA ASN A 32 19.46 30.76 -26.35
C ASN A 32 20.90 30.23 -26.48
N TYR A 33 21.89 30.95 -25.95
CA TYR A 33 23.28 30.51 -25.97
C TYR A 33 23.51 29.28 -25.08
N VAL A 34 24.17 28.27 -25.65
CA VAL A 34 24.57 27.05 -24.94
C VAL A 34 26.09 26.93 -25.00
N ASP A 35 26.74 26.84 -23.84
CA ASP A 35 28.20 26.70 -23.76
C ASP A 35 28.68 25.35 -24.32
N SER A 36 29.90 25.34 -24.88
CA SER A 36 30.55 24.13 -25.43
C SER A 36 30.76 23.00 -24.41
N SER A 37 30.79 23.32 -23.11
CA SER A 37 30.86 22.32 -22.04
C SER A 37 29.52 21.66 -21.71
N PHE A 38 28.40 22.17 -22.22
CA PHE A 38 27.05 21.69 -21.90
C PHE A 38 26.89 20.18 -22.13
N LEU A 39 27.25 19.70 -23.32
CA LEU A 39 27.14 18.27 -23.66
C LEU A 39 28.12 17.42 -22.85
N LYS A 40 29.26 17.99 -22.42
CA LYS A 40 30.25 17.31 -21.57
C LYS A 40 29.72 17.11 -20.14
N LEU A 41 28.78 17.93 -19.70
CA LEU A 41 28.16 17.86 -18.38
C LEU A 41 26.94 16.93 -18.35
N MET A 42 26.50 16.40 -19.49
CA MET A 42 25.42 15.42 -19.53
C MET A 42 25.88 14.10 -18.93
N LYS A 43 25.09 13.57 -18.01
CA LYS A 43 25.33 12.27 -17.38
C LYS A 43 24.12 11.39 -17.61
N ARG A 44 24.36 10.14 -18.01
CA ARG A 44 23.30 9.15 -18.19
C ARG A 44 23.24 8.25 -16.96
N ASN A 45 22.02 7.97 -16.48
CA ASN A 45 21.72 6.97 -15.45
C ASN A 45 22.40 7.20 -14.09
N VAL A 46 22.65 8.44 -13.68
CA VAL A 46 23.35 8.77 -12.42
C VAL A 46 22.64 8.23 -11.18
N ASN A 47 21.31 8.24 -11.16
CA ASN A 47 20.51 7.82 -10.00
C ASN A 47 19.88 6.44 -10.16
N VAL A 48 20.27 5.67 -11.19
CA VAL A 48 19.70 4.33 -11.41
C VAL A 48 20.29 3.36 -10.39
N ARG A 49 19.54 3.07 -9.34
CA ARG A 49 19.87 2.03 -8.37
C ARG A 49 19.42 0.66 -8.90
N PRO A 50 20.30 -0.34 -9.04
CA PRO A 50 19.89 -1.67 -9.50
C PRO A 50 18.90 -2.29 -8.52
N LEU A 51 17.77 -2.79 -9.03
CA LEU A 51 16.81 -3.53 -8.21
C LEU A 51 17.34 -4.95 -8.01
N ASN A 52 17.54 -5.34 -6.75
CA ASN A 52 17.82 -6.73 -6.42
C ASN A 52 16.52 -7.53 -6.51
N TYR A 53 16.48 -8.56 -7.36
CA TYR A 53 15.29 -9.38 -7.60
C TYR A 53 14.65 -9.87 -6.30
N TRP A 54 15.43 -10.47 -5.41
CA TRP A 54 14.92 -11.02 -4.14
C TRP A 54 14.36 -9.96 -3.18
N ASN A 55 14.90 -8.75 -3.21
CA ASN A 55 14.34 -7.65 -2.42
C ASN A 55 12.97 -7.25 -2.98
N VAL A 56 12.84 -7.14 -4.31
CA VAL A 56 11.55 -6.83 -4.95
C VAL A 56 10.53 -7.96 -4.71
N VAL A 57 10.96 -9.22 -4.74
CA VAL A 57 10.12 -10.36 -4.36
C VAL A 57 9.63 -10.23 -2.91
N SER A 58 10.52 -9.91 -1.97
CA SER A 58 10.12 -9.72 -0.57
C SER A 58 9.10 -8.59 -0.38
N GLU A 59 9.23 -7.50 -1.13
CA GLU A 59 8.27 -6.39 -1.09
C GLU A 59 6.93 -6.78 -1.75
N SER A 60 6.97 -7.59 -2.81
CA SER A 60 5.76 -8.09 -3.49
C SER A 60 4.91 -9.04 -2.63
N LEU A 61 5.50 -9.65 -1.59
CA LEU A 61 4.77 -10.48 -0.63
C LEU A 61 3.61 -9.73 0.03
N ARG A 62 3.74 -8.42 0.23
CA ARG A 62 2.68 -7.60 0.85
C ARG A 62 1.44 -7.51 -0.04
N VAL A 63 1.62 -7.46 -1.36
CA VAL A 63 0.52 -7.51 -2.33
C VAL A 63 -0.15 -8.88 -2.27
N SER A 64 0.65 -9.94 -2.25
CA SER A 64 0.20 -11.32 -2.09
C SER A 64 -0.60 -11.53 -0.79
N GLN A 65 -0.18 -10.93 0.33
CA GLN A 65 -0.92 -10.96 1.59
C GLN A 65 -2.29 -10.30 1.44
N GLN A 66 -2.39 -9.12 0.82
CA GLN A 66 -3.66 -8.42 0.64
C GLN A 66 -4.64 -9.21 -0.24
N ILE A 67 -4.15 -9.78 -1.36
CA ILE A 67 -4.95 -10.68 -2.20
C ILE A 67 -5.46 -11.86 -1.39
N SER A 68 -4.62 -12.44 -0.55
CA SER A 68 -5.00 -13.58 0.31
C SER A 68 -6.08 -13.17 1.32
N VAL A 69 -5.99 -11.99 1.91
CA VAL A 69 -6.99 -11.45 2.84
C VAL A 69 -8.35 -11.29 2.16
N GLU A 70 -8.39 -10.71 0.95
CA GLU A 70 -9.63 -10.58 0.17
C GLU A 70 -10.23 -11.95 -0.19
N VAL A 71 -9.38 -12.90 -0.61
CA VAL A 71 -9.81 -14.27 -0.95
C VAL A 71 -10.36 -14.99 0.28
N ILE A 72 -9.72 -14.87 1.44
CA ILE A 72 -10.21 -15.42 2.71
C ILE A 72 -11.58 -14.82 3.03
N PHE A 73 -11.73 -13.50 2.91
CA PHE A 73 -13.01 -12.83 3.17
C PHE A 73 -14.13 -13.34 2.25
N VAL A 74 -13.86 -13.43 0.94
CA VAL A 74 -14.83 -13.93 -0.04
C VAL A 74 -15.15 -15.41 0.17
N ALA A 75 -14.15 -16.25 0.47
CA ALA A 75 -14.37 -17.66 0.76
C ALA A 75 -15.24 -17.86 2.00
N MET A 76 -15.01 -17.07 3.06
CA MET A 76 -15.85 -17.06 4.26
C MET A 76 -17.28 -16.62 3.96
N PHE A 77 -17.46 -15.58 3.12
CA PHE A 77 -18.79 -15.18 2.65
C PHE A 77 -19.48 -16.33 1.89
N ILE A 78 -18.79 -17.01 0.97
CA ILE A 78 -19.35 -18.14 0.21
C ILE A 78 -19.78 -19.25 1.16
N HIS A 79 -18.97 -19.57 2.18
CA HIS A 79 -19.34 -20.58 3.16
C HIS A 79 -20.63 -20.27 3.90
N LEU A 80 -20.81 -18.99 4.30
CA LEU A 80 -22.03 -18.50 4.95
C LEU A 80 -23.22 -18.46 3.99
N TYR A 81 -23.00 -18.06 2.73
CA TYR A 81 -24.03 -17.93 1.71
C TYR A 81 -24.58 -19.30 1.28
N MET A 82 -23.70 -20.30 1.11
CA MET A 82 -24.06 -21.67 0.73
C MET A 82 -24.49 -22.54 1.92
N HIS A 83 -24.60 -21.98 3.14
CA HIS A 83 -24.94 -22.71 4.37
C HIS A 83 -24.11 -23.99 4.56
N SER A 84 -22.80 -23.89 4.29
CA SER A 84 -21.90 -25.02 4.19
C SER A 84 -21.17 -25.32 5.52
N TRP A 85 -19.88 -25.67 5.46
CA TRP A 85 -19.07 -26.21 6.56
C TRP A 85 -18.90 -25.27 7.76
N ILE A 86 -19.05 -23.96 7.59
CA ILE A 86 -18.79 -22.97 8.64
C ILE A 86 -20.11 -22.39 9.14
N SER A 87 -20.44 -22.68 10.40
CA SER A 87 -21.59 -22.07 11.03
C SER A 87 -21.30 -20.60 11.41
N PRO A 88 -22.32 -19.71 11.39
CA PRO A 88 -22.13 -18.31 11.79
C PRO A 88 -21.59 -18.15 13.22
N VAL A 89 -21.97 -19.06 14.11
CA VAL A 89 -21.52 -19.05 15.51
C VAL A 89 -20.03 -19.37 15.61
N VAL A 90 -19.56 -20.37 14.87
CA VAL A 90 -18.12 -20.72 14.83
C VAL A 90 -17.30 -19.56 14.30
N LEU A 91 -17.80 -18.86 13.26
CA LEU A 91 -17.15 -17.65 12.76
C LEU A 91 -17.05 -16.56 13.83
N ILE A 92 -18.15 -16.23 14.50
CA ILE A 92 -18.16 -15.17 15.52
C ILE A 92 -17.20 -15.51 16.66
N VAL A 93 -17.28 -16.73 17.20
CA VAL A 93 -16.41 -17.17 18.29
C VAL A 93 -14.95 -17.21 17.82
N GLY A 94 -14.68 -17.68 16.61
CA GLY A 94 -13.36 -17.65 15.98
C GLY A 94 -12.80 -16.23 15.85
N SER A 95 -13.58 -15.29 15.34
CA SER A 95 -13.17 -13.88 15.22
C SER A 95 -12.90 -13.24 16.59
N CYS A 96 -13.75 -13.49 17.59
CA CYS A 96 -13.54 -13.01 18.95
C CYS A 96 -12.27 -13.59 19.57
N THR A 97 -12.04 -14.89 19.43
CA THR A 97 -10.85 -15.56 19.99
C THR A 97 -9.57 -15.05 19.34
N VAL A 98 -9.53 -14.94 18.01
CA VAL A 98 -8.37 -14.37 17.32
C VAL A 98 -8.15 -12.92 17.73
N SER A 99 -9.19 -12.09 17.81
CA SER A 99 -9.06 -10.69 18.26
C SER A 99 -8.52 -10.58 19.69
N ALA A 100 -8.96 -11.45 20.60
CA ALA A 100 -8.44 -11.52 21.96
C ALA A 100 -6.96 -11.95 21.99
N CYS A 101 -6.58 -12.97 21.22
CA CYS A 101 -5.18 -13.40 21.10
C CYS A 101 -4.28 -12.29 20.53
N LEU A 102 -4.74 -11.58 19.50
CA LEU A 102 -4.01 -10.46 18.90
C LEU A 102 -3.85 -9.30 19.89
N TYR A 103 -4.89 -8.98 20.67
CA TYR A 103 -4.82 -7.97 21.71
C TYR A 103 -3.81 -8.35 22.80
N ILE A 104 -3.84 -9.60 23.27
CA ILE A 104 -2.88 -10.11 24.26
C ILE A 104 -1.45 -10.03 23.71
N LEU A 105 -1.24 -10.44 22.46
CA LEU A 105 0.08 -10.36 21.81
C LEU A 105 0.54 -8.91 21.71
N TRP A 106 -0.32 -8.00 21.27
CA TRP A 106 -0.01 -6.57 21.20
C TRP A 106 0.31 -5.99 22.58
N TYR A 107 -0.44 -6.35 23.62
CA TYR A 107 -0.20 -5.90 25.00
C TYR A 107 1.13 -6.43 25.54
N ILE A 108 1.47 -7.69 25.29
CA ILE A 108 2.78 -8.26 25.67
C ILE A 108 3.91 -7.54 24.94
N MET A 109 3.76 -7.26 23.64
CA MET A 109 4.77 -6.53 22.88
C MET A 109 4.91 -5.09 23.38
N LEU A 110 3.81 -4.42 23.70
CA LEU A 110 3.83 -3.10 24.33
C LEU A 110 4.65 -3.13 25.62
N LEU A 111 4.45 -4.13 26.49
CA LEU A 111 5.23 -4.26 27.73
C LEU A 111 6.72 -4.56 27.48
N ARG A 112 7.05 -5.30 26.40
CA ARG A 112 8.45 -5.61 26.05
C ARG A 112 9.21 -4.43 25.43
N PHE A 113 8.53 -3.59 24.66
CA PHE A 113 9.12 -2.47 23.94
C PHE A 113 8.84 -1.10 24.59
N ALA A 114 8.07 -1.07 25.68
CA ALA A 114 7.88 0.14 26.47
C ALA A 114 9.22 0.56 27.12
N ASN A 115 9.56 1.84 26.97
CA ASN A 115 10.65 2.47 27.73
C ASN A 115 10.30 2.48 29.24
N SER A 116 11.32 2.71 30.07
CA SER A 116 11.23 2.71 31.55
C SER A 116 10.19 3.68 32.16
N ASP A 117 9.54 4.51 31.35
CA ASP A 117 8.55 5.53 31.77
C ASP A 117 7.08 5.06 31.68
N TYR A 118 6.81 3.78 31.39
CA TYR A 118 5.43 3.28 31.33
C TYR A 118 4.81 3.20 32.74
N ASN A 119 3.88 4.13 33.02
CA ASN A 119 3.13 4.14 34.27
C ASN A 119 1.90 3.20 34.17
N PRO A 120 1.77 2.15 34.99
CA PRO A 120 0.67 1.19 34.90
C PRO A 120 -0.73 1.80 35.14
N SER A 121 -0.82 2.99 35.75
CA SER A 121 -2.08 3.73 35.89
C SER A 121 -2.63 4.27 34.56
N ASP A 122 -1.78 4.47 33.55
CA ASP A 122 -2.17 4.94 32.21
C ASP A 122 -2.49 3.77 31.24
N SER A 123 -2.89 2.62 31.79
CA SER A 123 -3.20 1.46 30.96
C SER A 123 -4.29 1.78 29.92
N PRO A 124 -4.11 1.40 28.64
CA PRO A 124 -5.12 1.64 27.60
C PRO A 124 -6.33 0.71 27.71
N VAL A 125 -6.26 -0.31 28.57
CA VAL A 125 -7.24 -1.40 28.72
C VAL A 125 -8.69 -0.92 28.92
N PRO A 126 -9.03 -0.03 29.89
CA PRO A 126 -10.41 0.38 30.09
C PRO A 126 -11.00 1.12 28.88
N LYS A 127 -10.17 1.94 28.20
CA LYS A 127 -10.58 2.63 26.97
C LYS A 127 -10.86 1.63 25.86
N THR A 128 -9.98 0.65 25.67
CA THR A 128 -10.17 -0.41 24.67
C THR A 128 -11.41 -1.24 24.94
N VAL A 129 -11.65 -1.66 26.19
CA VAL A 129 -12.86 -2.46 26.55
C VAL A 129 -14.12 -1.67 26.25
N SER A 130 -14.17 -0.39 26.62
CA SER A 130 -15.31 0.48 26.30
C SER A 130 -15.53 0.58 24.79
N SER A 131 -14.48 0.81 24.00
CA SER A 131 -14.58 0.84 22.54
C SER A 131 -15.04 -0.48 21.92
N VAL A 132 -14.58 -1.62 22.45
CA VAL A 132 -15.03 -2.96 21.99
C VAL A 132 -16.51 -3.17 22.30
N VAL A 133 -16.95 -2.86 23.53
CA VAL A 133 -18.36 -2.97 23.91
C VAL A 133 -19.25 -2.07 23.05
N LEU A 134 -18.83 -0.81 22.83
CA LEU A 134 -19.53 0.12 21.95
C LEU A 134 -19.59 -0.39 20.51
N PHE A 135 -18.49 -0.92 19.98
CA PHE A 135 -18.46 -1.49 18.63
C PHE A 135 -19.40 -2.69 18.49
N PHE A 136 -19.35 -3.64 19.42
CA PHE A 136 -20.21 -4.83 19.40
C PHE A 136 -21.69 -4.46 19.50
N THR A 137 -22.04 -3.58 20.43
CA THR A 137 -23.44 -3.14 20.62
C THR A 137 -23.96 -2.39 19.40
N MET A 138 -23.16 -1.47 18.84
CA MET A 138 -23.51 -0.76 17.61
C MET A 138 -23.68 -1.72 16.43
N LEU A 139 -22.74 -2.64 16.22
CA LEU A 139 -22.79 -3.56 15.11
C LEU A 139 -23.99 -4.51 15.22
N LEU A 140 -24.31 -5.00 16.42
CA LEU A 140 -25.50 -5.80 16.67
C LEU A 140 -26.79 -5.02 16.38
N GLY A 141 -26.87 -3.76 16.83
CA GLY A 141 -28.02 -2.89 16.56
C GLY A 141 -28.20 -2.55 15.08
N LEU A 142 -27.09 -2.36 14.34
CA LEU A 142 -27.10 -2.05 12.90
C LEU A 142 -27.28 -3.27 12.02
N THR A 143 -27.01 -4.49 12.51
CA THR A 143 -27.11 -5.74 11.74
C THR A 143 -28.39 -5.88 10.91
N PRO A 144 -29.61 -5.67 11.46
CA PRO A 144 -30.84 -5.77 10.65
C PRO A 144 -30.93 -4.72 9.54
N ILE A 145 -30.34 -3.54 9.76
CA ILE A 145 -30.28 -2.47 8.75
C ILE A 145 -29.32 -2.87 7.64
N LEU A 146 -28.11 -3.30 7.99
CA LEU A 146 -27.08 -3.75 7.03
C LEU A 146 -27.58 -4.90 6.15
N LYS A 147 -28.32 -5.84 6.74
CA LYS A 147 -28.94 -6.95 6.02
C LYS A 147 -29.95 -6.49 4.97
N ASN A 148 -30.74 -5.46 5.28
CA ASN A 148 -31.82 -5.02 4.39
C ASN A 148 -31.41 -3.86 3.46
N LEU A 149 -30.29 -3.19 3.71
CA LEU A 149 -29.89 -1.94 3.06
C LEU A 149 -29.93 -1.99 1.53
N THR A 150 -29.39 -3.05 0.95
CA THR A 150 -29.33 -3.23 -0.50
C THR A 150 -30.14 -4.44 -0.95
N LYS A 151 -31.17 -4.83 -0.18
CA LYS A 151 -31.99 -6.01 -0.47
C LYS A 151 -32.69 -5.91 -1.84
N ASP A 152 -33.18 -4.71 -2.16
CA ASP A 152 -33.99 -4.45 -3.36
C ASP A 152 -33.16 -4.25 -4.64
N ILE A 153 -31.83 -4.17 -4.52
CA ILE A 153 -30.92 -4.11 -5.67
C ILE A 153 -30.73 -5.52 -6.23
N SER A 154 -30.64 -5.63 -7.56
CA SER A 154 -30.39 -6.89 -8.26
C SER A 154 -29.04 -7.51 -7.84
N SER A 155 -29.01 -8.84 -7.75
CA SER A 155 -27.81 -9.58 -7.34
C SER A 155 -26.62 -9.35 -8.28
N ASP A 156 -26.86 -9.29 -9.59
CA ASP A 156 -25.80 -9.07 -10.59
C ASP A 156 -25.07 -7.73 -10.38
N SER A 157 -25.82 -6.68 -10.08
CA SER A 157 -25.23 -5.37 -9.75
C SER A 157 -24.46 -5.41 -8.44
N ILE A 158 -24.94 -6.15 -7.42
CA ILE A 158 -24.23 -6.29 -6.14
C ILE A 158 -22.91 -7.02 -6.34
N TRP A 159 -22.87 -8.12 -7.11
CA TRP A 159 -21.64 -8.85 -7.41
C TRP A 159 -20.64 -7.95 -8.15
N PHE A 160 -21.08 -7.25 -9.18
CA PHE A 160 -20.23 -6.33 -9.93
C PHE A 160 -19.65 -5.21 -9.06
N MET A 161 -20.49 -4.53 -8.28
CA MET A 161 -20.06 -3.45 -7.39
C MET A 161 -19.11 -3.95 -6.31
N THR A 162 -19.35 -5.15 -5.77
CA THR A 162 -18.43 -5.78 -4.81
C THR A 162 -17.06 -6.00 -5.43
N ILE A 163 -16.99 -6.57 -6.64
CA ILE A 163 -15.72 -6.79 -7.35
C ILE A 163 -14.98 -5.47 -7.58
N MET A 164 -15.69 -4.43 -8.04
CA MET A 164 -15.09 -3.11 -8.25
C MET A 164 -14.54 -2.50 -6.96
N MET A 165 -15.20 -2.73 -5.83
CA MET A 165 -14.82 -2.17 -4.53
C MET A 165 -13.68 -2.95 -3.89
N LEU A 166 -13.63 -4.27 -4.05
CA LEU A 166 -12.47 -5.07 -3.69
C LEU A 166 -11.26 -4.72 -4.58
N LEU A 167 -11.47 -4.51 -5.88
CA LEU A 167 -10.41 -4.04 -6.77
C LEU A 167 -9.90 -2.65 -6.34
N ALA A 168 -10.78 -1.73 -5.97
CA ALA A 168 -10.39 -0.43 -5.41
C ALA A 168 -9.63 -0.59 -4.09
N ASN A 169 -10.03 -1.53 -3.22
CA ASN A 169 -9.29 -1.85 -2.01
C ASN A 169 -7.85 -2.28 -2.34
N LEU A 170 -7.69 -3.23 -3.27
CA LEU A 170 -6.38 -3.73 -3.72
C LEU A 170 -5.51 -2.63 -4.34
N LEU A 171 -6.08 -1.74 -5.16
CA LEU A 171 -5.34 -0.70 -5.87
C LEU A 171 -4.90 0.46 -4.97
N PHE A 172 -5.72 0.84 -4.00
CA PHE A 172 -5.46 2.00 -3.12
C PHE A 172 -4.85 1.62 -1.76
N HIS A 173 -4.59 0.34 -1.50
CA HIS A 173 -3.95 -0.10 -0.26
C HIS A 173 -2.49 0.39 -0.19
N ASP A 174 -2.05 0.95 0.95
CA ASP A 174 -0.63 1.28 1.15
C ASP A 174 0.18 0.02 1.50
N TYR A 175 0.92 -0.47 0.49
CA TYR A 175 1.87 -1.57 0.58
C TYR A 175 3.26 -1.14 1.11
N GLY A 176 3.48 0.15 1.35
CA GLY A 176 4.75 0.70 1.79
C GLY A 176 5.11 0.31 3.23
N SER A 177 6.41 0.26 3.51
CA SER A 177 6.98 0.06 4.86
C SER A 177 7.23 1.39 5.60
N GLY A 178 6.78 2.52 5.05
CA GLY A 178 7.12 3.84 5.56
C GLY A 178 6.44 4.13 6.88
N SER A 179 7.24 4.36 7.93
CA SER A 179 6.84 4.94 9.22
C SER A 179 6.26 6.35 9.02
N SER A 180 5.02 6.42 8.53
CA SER A 180 4.23 7.64 8.55
C SER A 180 3.05 7.35 9.46
N THR A 181 3.14 7.81 10.70
CA THR A 181 2.08 7.78 11.72
C THR A 181 0.81 8.54 11.30
N HIS A 182 0.85 9.23 10.16
CA HIS A 182 -0.30 9.88 9.54
C HIS A 182 -0.83 9.03 8.40
N ALA A 183 -2.11 8.63 8.48
CA ALA A 183 -2.85 8.03 7.38
C ALA A 183 -2.68 8.91 6.13
N ARG A 184 -1.89 8.45 5.15
CA ARG A 184 -1.79 9.11 3.85
C ARG A 184 -3.10 8.90 3.12
N PHE A 185 -3.56 9.92 2.38
CA PHE A 185 -4.59 9.77 1.34
C PHE A 185 -3.98 8.91 0.21
N PRO A 186 -4.02 7.57 0.35
CA PRO A 186 -5.05 6.69 -0.21
C PRO A 186 -5.57 5.57 0.74
N ASP A 187 -5.06 5.45 1.98
CA ASP A 187 -5.37 4.34 2.91
C ASP A 187 -6.84 4.31 3.34
N SER A 188 -7.41 5.49 3.61
CA SER A 188 -8.82 5.61 4.02
C SER A 188 -9.77 5.18 2.90
N LEU A 189 -9.41 5.44 1.64
CA LEU A 189 -10.20 5.02 0.48
C LEU A 189 -10.21 3.50 0.35
N SER A 190 -9.06 2.86 0.52
CA SER A 190 -8.94 1.39 0.50
C SER A 190 -9.84 0.74 1.54
N ILE A 191 -9.76 1.16 2.81
CA ILE A 191 -10.58 0.59 3.90
C ILE A 191 -12.06 0.82 3.66
N ASN A 192 -12.45 2.03 3.24
CA ASN A 192 -13.85 2.35 2.95
C ASN A 192 -14.40 1.48 1.80
N ALA A 193 -13.61 1.24 0.76
CA ALA A 193 -14.00 0.39 -0.36
C ALA A 193 -14.24 -1.06 0.10
N ALA A 194 -13.34 -1.63 0.90
CA ALA A 194 -13.52 -2.99 1.45
C ALA A 194 -14.71 -3.08 2.42
N MET A 195 -14.92 -2.07 3.27
CA MET A 195 -16.08 -2.04 4.17
C MET A 195 -17.39 -1.94 3.38
N PHE A 196 -17.44 -1.13 2.32
CA PHE A 196 -18.60 -1.06 1.45
C PHE A 196 -18.86 -2.39 0.71
N ALA A 197 -17.83 -3.02 0.16
CA ALA A 197 -17.92 -4.36 -0.43
C ALA A 197 -18.47 -5.39 0.58
N SER A 198 -18.03 -5.31 1.84
CA SER A 198 -18.48 -6.18 2.91
C SER A 198 -19.97 -6.00 3.22
N VAL A 199 -20.46 -4.76 3.27
CA VAL A 199 -21.89 -4.45 3.46
C VAL A 199 -22.73 -4.95 2.28
N LEU A 200 -22.26 -4.76 1.05
CA LEU A 200 -22.94 -5.26 -0.16
C LEU A 200 -23.13 -6.78 -0.10
N LEU A 201 -22.07 -7.52 0.22
CA LEU A 201 -22.14 -8.98 0.39
C LEU A 201 -23.02 -9.38 1.57
N ALA A 202 -22.90 -8.70 2.71
CA ALA A 202 -23.67 -9.00 3.91
C ALA A 202 -25.19 -8.92 3.65
N SER A 203 -25.65 -7.99 2.81
CA SER A 203 -27.07 -7.86 2.43
C SER A 203 -27.67 -9.11 1.78
N ARG A 204 -26.83 -9.99 1.21
CA ARG A 204 -27.25 -11.24 0.55
C ARG A 204 -27.41 -12.40 1.53
N LEU A 205 -27.00 -12.24 2.78
CA LEU A 205 -27.08 -13.29 3.80
C LEU A 205 -28.48 -13.33 4.44
N SER A 206 -28.99 -14.55 4.62
CA SER A 206 -30.33 -14.80 5.14
C SER A 206 -30.45 -14.64 6.66
N SER A 207 -29.37 -14.85 7.42
CA SER A 207 -29.36 -14.80 8.89
C SER A 207 -28.64 -13.58 9.43
N ASN A 208 -29.21 -12.95 10.46
CA ASN A 208 -28.59 -11.82 11.15
C ASN A 208 -27.25 -12.21 11.78
N MET A 209 -27.12 -13.46 12.24
CA MET A 209 -25.86 -13.98 12.79
C MET A 209 -24.77 -14.05 11.72
N SER A 210 -25.12 -14.45 10.50
CA SER A 210 -24.17 -14.49 9.38
C SER A 210 -23.72 -13.07 8.98
N VAL A 211 -24.65 -12.11 8.95
CA VAL A 211 -24.35 -10.69 8.68
C VAL A 211 -23.43 -10.13 9.74
N PHE A 212 -23.76 -10.31 11.02
CA PHE A 212 -22.95 -9.87 12.13
C PHE A 212 -21.55 -10.48 12.09
N GLY A 213 -21.45 -11.79 11.89
CA GLY A 213 -20.17 -12.51 11.80
C GLY A 213 -19.31 -12.06 10.62
N LEU A 214 -19.91 -11.87 9.44
CA LEU A 214 -19.18 -11.39 8.26
C LEU A 214 -18.67 -9.96 8.46
N MET A 215 -19.49 -9.07 9.04
CA MET A 215 -19.07 -7.69 9.32
C MET A 215 -17.98 -7.61 10.40
N LEU A 216 -18.05 -8.48 11.42
CA LEU A 216 -17.00 -8.62 12.42
C LEU A 216 -15.68 -9.07 11.77
N LEU A 217 -15.75 -10.07 10.88
CA LEU A 217 -14.60 -10.54 10.10
C LEU A 217 -14.05 -9.44 9.19
N ALA A 218 -14.91 -8.66 8.53
CA ALA A 218 -14.50 -7.57 7.66
C ALA A 218 -13.65 -6.53 8.39
N VAL A 219 -14.08 -6.09 9.59
CA VAL A 219 -13.30 -5.17 10.41
C VAL A 219 -11.98 -5.80 10.85
N GLN A 220 -11.99 -7.09 11.20
CA GLN A 220 -10.78 -7.80 11.58
C GLN A 220 -9.76 -7.88 10.44
N LEU A 221 -10.20 -8.19 9.22
CA LEU A 221 -9.35 -8.39 8.05
C LEU A 221 -8.91 -7.09 7.38
N PHE A 222 -9.79 -6.08 7.29
CA PHE A 222 -9.50 -4.86 6.53
C PHE A 222 -9.05 -3.68 7.39
N ALA A 223 -9.36 -3.67 8.69
CA ALA A 223 -8.94 -2.58 9.59
C ALA A 223 -7.87 -3.05 10.59
N LEU A 224 -8.13 -4.12 11.35
CA LEU A 224 -7.22 -4.53 12.43
C LEU A 224 -5.97 -5.25 11.91
N PHE A 225 -6.11 -6.11 10.91
CA PHE A 225 -5.01 -6.89 10.36
C PHE A 225 -3.90 -6.02 9.74
N PRO A 226 -4.17 -5.00 8.91
CA PRO A 226 -3.13 -4.10 8.41
C PRO A 226 -2.37 -3.37 9.52
N ILE A 227 -3.06 -2.94 10.58
CA ILE A 227 -2.45 -2.30 11.75
C ILE A 227 -1.48 -3.28 12.43
N LEU A 228 -1.92 -4.51 12.68
CA LEU A 228 -1.08 -5.55 13.26
C LEU A 228 0.18 -5.81 12.43
N CYS A 229 0.03 -5.96 11.11
CA CYS A 229 1.15 -6.19 10.20
C CYS A 229 2.16 -5.04 10.24
N ARG A 230 1.70 -3.78 10.31
CA ARG A 230 2.57 -2.61 10.48
C ARG A 230 3.33 -2.67 11.80
N SER A 231 2.64 -2.91 12.92
CA SER A 231 3.28 -3.02 14.24
C SER A 231 4.30 -4.16 14.32
N LEU A 232 4.00 -5.34 13.79
CA LEU A 232 4.94 -6.47 13.77
C LEU A 232 6.23 -6.15 13.01
N ARG A 233 6.13 -5.40 11.90
CA ARG A 233 7.30 -4.97 11.12
C ARG A 233 8.15 -3.93 11.83
N GLU A 234 7.52 -3.03 12.60
CA GLU A 234 8.24 -2.04 13.41
C GLU A 234 9.01 -2.71 14.56
N TRP A 235 8.45 -3.76 15.15
CA TRP A 235 9.08 -4.47 16.27
C TRP A 235 10.20 -5.42 15.87
N TYR A 236 10.14 -6.02 14.67
CA TYR A 236 11.09 -7.04 14.24
C TYR A 236 11.82 -6.64 12.94
N HIS A 237 13.08 -6.24 13.08
CA HIS A 237 14.01 -6.05 11.97
C HIS A 237 15.00 -7.25 11.88
N PRO A 238 15.20 -7.89 10.70
CA PRO A 238 14.61 -7.59 9.39
C PRO A 238 13.20 -8.18 9.20
N SER A 239 12.31 -7.41 8.55
CA SER A 239 10.89 -7.73 8.36
C SER A 239 10.62 -8.84 7.34
N THR A 240 11.57 -9.13 6.45
CA THR A 240 11.38 -10.05 5.31
C THR A 240 11.00 -11.48 5.74
N THR A 241 11.60 -11.99 6.82
CA THR A 241 11.32 -13.36 7.30
C THR A 241 9.90 -13.48 7.81
N TRP A 242 9.45 -12.52 8.63
CA TRP A 242 8.07 -12.48 9.13
C TRP A 242 7.05 -12.29 8.02
N ASP A 243 7.31 -11.39 7.06
CA ASP A 243 6.43 -11.21 5.90
C ASP A 243 6.31 -12.51 5.09
N SER A 244 7.39 -13.28 4.92
CA SER A 244 7.34 -14.58 4.23
C SER A 244 6.53 -15.63 4.98
N ILE A 245 6.73 -15.76 6.30
CA ILE A 245 6.00 -16.71 7.16
C ILE A 245 4.51 -16.39 7.13
N LEU A 246 4.15 -15.13 7.33
CA LEU A 246 2.77 -14.68 7.33
C LEU A 246 2.11 -14.91 5.96
N THR A 247 2.82 -14.68 4.86
CA THR A 247 2.30 -14.96 3.51
C THR A 247 1.99 -16.44 3.32
N VAL A 248 2.89 -17.33 3.75
CA VAL A 248 2.67 -18.79 3.68
C VAL A 248 1.46 -19.22 4.51
N ILE A 249 1.32 -18.66 5.71
CA ILE A 249 0.16 -18.94 6.58
C ILE A 249 -1.15 -18.49 5.91
N LEU A 250 -1.19 -17.28 5.35
CA LEU A 250 -2.39 -16.76 4.68
C LEU A 250 -2.75 -17.59 3.44
N ILE A 251 -1.77 -17.97 2.62
CA ILE A 251 -1.98 -18.84 1.45
C ILE A 251 -2.55 -20.18 1.89
N GLY A 252 -1.93 -20.82 2.89
CA GLY A 252 -2.38 -22.11 3.40
C GLY A 252 -3.81 -22.04 3.93
N PHE A 253 -4.14 -20.98 4.67
CA PHE A 253 -5.48 -20.75 5.19
C PHE A 253 -6.50 -20.50 4.07
N ALA A 254 -6.17 -19.68 3.07
CA ALA A 254 -7.03 -19.42 1.92
C ALA A 254 -7.32 -20.71 1.12
N VAL A 255 -6.29 -21.52 0.86
CA VAL A 255 -6.43 -22.82 0.17
C VAL A 255 -7.29 -23.78 0.97
N ALA A 256 -7.13 -23.85 2.29
CA ALA A 256 -7.93 -24.71 3.15
C ALA A 256 -9.42 -24.34 3.10
N LEU A 257 -9.75 -23.04 3.13
CA LEU A 257 -11.14 -22.58 2.98
C LEU A 257 -11.69 -22.91 1.59
N MET A 258 -10.93 -22.65 0.53
CA MET A 258 -11.38 -22.92 -0.84
C MET A 258 -11.49 -24.41 -1.19
N TRP A 259 -10.89 -25.30 -0.40
CA TRP A 259 -10.87 -26.74 -0.66
C TRP A 259 -12.25 -27.34 -0.90
N HIS A 260 -13.24 -26.92 -0.11
CA HIS A 260 -14.62 -27.40 -0.23
C HIS A 260 -15.51 -26.55 -1.16
N ILE A 261 -14.97 -25.47 -1.72
CA ILE A 261 -15.71 -24.57 -2.63
C ILE A 261 -15.50 -25.02 -4.08
N SER A 262 -14.26 -24.99 -4.56
CA SER A 262 -13.91 -25.39 -5.93
C SER A 262 -12.40 -25.51 -6.12
N HIS A 263 -11.96 -26.66 -6.64
CA HIS A 263 -10.55 -26.87 -7.00
C HIS A 263 -10.08 -25.93 -8.12
N MET A 264 -10.96 -25.53 -9.04
CA MET A 264 -10.59 -24.58 -10.11
C MET A 264 -10.25 -23.20 -9.54
N SER A 265 -10.99 -22.75 -8.51
CA SER A 265 -10.69 -21.48 -7.83
C SER A 265 -9.33 -21.52 -7.13
N ILE A 266 -8.93 -22.66 -6.57
CA ILE A 266 -7.59 -22.84 -5.98
C ILE A 266 -6.51 -22.71 -7.05
N VAL A 267 -6.68 -23.36 -8.20
CA VAL A 267 -5.70 -23.28 -9.30
C VAL A 267 -5.55 -21.83 -9.77
N LEU A 268 -6.67 -21.13 -10.00
CA LEU A 268 -6.64 -19.72 -10.40
C LEU A 268 -5.97 -18.83 -9.36
N TYR A 269 -6.27 -19.04 -8.07
CA TYR A 269 -5.63 -18.33 -6.97
C TYR A 269 -4.12 -18.59 -6.93
N MET A 270 -3.67 -19.85 -6.98
CA MET A 270 -2.25 -20.18 -6.94
C MET A 270 -1.48 -19.60 -8.14
N VAL A 271 -2.09 -19.62 -9.34
CA VAL A 271 -1.52 -18.96 -10.51
C VAL A 271 -1.39 -17.46 -10.27
N SER A 272 -2.43 -16.80 -9.74
CA SER A 272 -2.37 -15.37 -9.42
C SER A 272 -1.25 -15.04 -8.42
N MET A 273 -1.06 -15.87 -7.39
CA MET A 273 -0.02 -15.68 -6.37
C MET A 273 1.38 -15.83 -6.96
N ILE A 274 1.61 -16.79 -7.87
CA ILE A 274 2.90 -16.95 -8.56
C ILE A 274 3.17 -15.76 -9.48
N LEU A 275 2.15 -15.31 -10.21
CA LEU A 275 2.27 -14.16 -11.11
C LEU A 275 2.61 -12.88 -10.34
N VAL A 276 1.94 -12.61 -9.24
CA VAL A 276 2.19 -11.40 -8.44
C VAL A 276 3.53 -11.48 -7.70
N THR A 277 3.86 -12.61 -7.09
CA THR A 277 5.04 -12.75 -6.21
C THR A 277 6.35 -12.91 -6.98
N PHE A 278 6.35 -13.57 -8.14
CA PHE A 278 7.59 -13.89 -8.86
C PHE A 278 7.67 -13.25 -10.24
N MET A 279 6.58 -13.31 -11.02
CA MET A 279 6.56 -12.76 -12.38
C MET A 279 6.52 -11.23 -12.37
N GLY A 280 5.77 -10.61 -11.45
CA GLY A 280 5.73 -9.16 -11.26
C GLY A 280 7.12 -8.56 -11.01
N PRO A 281 7.86 -9.01 -9.98
CA PRO A 281 9.24 -8.60 -9.73
C PRO A 281 10.16 -8.86 -10.91
N TYR A 282 10.01 -9.99 -11.61
CA TYR A 282 10.81 -10.29 -12.80
C TYR A 282 10.57 -9.25 -13.90
N LEU A 283 9.31 -8.93 -14.19
CA LEU A 283 8.93 -7.92 -15.17
C LEU A 283 9.42 -6.51 -14.77
N LEU A 284 9.41 -6.16 -13.49
CA LEU A 284 9.94 -4.88 -13.00
C LEU A 284 11.47 -4.78 -13.16
N VAL A 285 12.21 -5.82 -12.78
CA VAL A 285 13.66 -5.88 -12.97
C VAL A 285 14.01 -5.87 -14.47
N PHE A 286 13.23 -6.58 -15.28
CA PHE A 286 13.36 -6.56 -16.72
C PHE A 286 13.09 -5.17 -17.30
N ALA A 287 12.02 -4.50 -16.86
CA ALA A 287 11.67 -3.15 -17.31
C ALA A 287 12.76 -2.12 -16.98
N GLN A 288 13.52 -2.34 -15.90
CA GLN A 288 14.64 -1.48 -15.52
C GLN A 288 15.71 -1.36 -16.63
N ARG A 289 15.88 -2.39 -17.48
CA ARG A 289 16.84 -2.35 -18.61
C ARG A 289 16.52 -1.26 -19.64
N TYR A 290 15.26 -0.83 -19.70
CA TYR A 290 14.80 0.21 -20.60
C TYR A 290 14.81 1.61 -19.97
N LYS A 291 15.15 1.72 -18.68
CA LYS A 291 15.19 3.00 -18.00
C LYS A 291 16.39 3.82 -18.48
N SER A 292 16.11 4.99 -19.06
CA SER A 292 17.11 5.98 -19.44
C SER A 292 16.82 7.29 -18.72
N GLU A 293 17.70 7.67 -17.80
CA GLU A 293 17.70 9.00 -17.18
C GLU A 293 18.86 9.81 -17.79
N ILE A 294 18.56 11.00 -18.31
CA ILE A 294 19.59 11.94 -18.75
C ILE A 294 19.54 13.11 -17.77
N ARG A 295 20.63 13.27 -17.02
CA ARG A 295 20.89 14.39 -16.14
C ARG A 295 21.79 15.38 -16.85
N GLY A 296 21.64 16.65 -16.55
CA GLY A 296 22.43 17.68 -17.20
C GLY A 296 22.39 19.01 -16.46
N PRO A 297 23.07 20.01 -17.01
CA PRO A 297 23.15 21.32 -16.38
C PRO A 297 21.80 22.06 -16.29
N TRP A 298 20.73 21.58 -16.89
CA TRP A 298 19.38 22.12 -16.76
C TRP A 298 18.60 21.55 -15.56
N ASP A 299 19.16 20.58 -14.83
CA ASP A 299 18.54 20.03 -13.63
C ASP A 299 18.44 21.09 -12.53
N GLU A 300 17.38 21.00 -11.74
CA GLU A 300 17.13 21.89 -10.61
C GLU A 300 18.30 21.90 -9.62
N ALA A 301 18.68 23.10 -9.15
CA ALA A 301 19.72 23.24 -8.16
C ALA A 301 19.25 22.68 -6.82
N VAL A 302 19.91 21.60 -6.35
CA VAL A 302 19.65 21.05 -5.03
C VAL A 302 20.41 21.89 -4.00
N ILE A 303 19.67 22.66 -3.18
CA ILE A 303 20.24 23.40 -2.06
C ILE A 303 20.61 22.37 -0.99
N ASN A 304 21.90 22.13 -0.77
CA ASN A 304 22.36 21.34 0.36
C ASN A 304 22.46 22.27 1.59
N PRO A 305 21.57 22.12 2.60
CA PRO A 305 21.57 23.00 3.78
C PRO A 305 22.81 22.86 4.69
N GLY A 306 23.75 21.97 4.36
CA GLY A 306 24.98 21.73 5.12
C GLY A 306 26.28 22.22 4.46
N GLY A 307 26.24 22.90 3.32
CA GLY A 307 27.44 23.38 2.63
C GLY A 307 27.64 24.88 2.78
N ARG A 308 28.69 25.27 3.52
CA ARG A 308 29.39 26.54 3.25
C ARG A 308 30.08 26.47 1.90
#